data_AF-A0A0Q8W8V4-F1
#
_entry.id   AF-A0A0Q8W8V4-F1
#
_cell.length_a   1.000
_cell.length_b   1.000
_cell.length_c   1.000
_cell.angle_alpha   90.00
_cell.angle_beta   90.00
_cell.angle_gamma   90.00
#
_symmetry.space_group_name_H-M   'P 1'
#
loop_
_entity.id
_entity.type
_entity.pdbx_description
1 polymer ?
#
loop_
_entity_poly.entity_id
_entity_poly.type
_entity_poly.pdbx_seq_one_letter_code
_entity_poly.pdbx_strand_id
1 'polypeptide(L)'
;MLTTLAVGAGLVLTGCSSPAPEPTTSPVDEGLSLSPASNQVYECLTVRGWDVTISWDGGIGTDSDSIPAEQMELYKADSDECWAPINEASLNMPVSDIETVYLQELETRDCLIELGFDDLDEPPSEQEFIDSFPGAGRWSAYSASAGVMGMPDSKWREVNEACPQPAWSFGTW
;
A
#
# COMPACT_ATOMS: atom_id res chain seq x y z
N MET A 1 57.71 58.16 -17.08
CA MET A 1 57.30 57.88 -18.48
C MET A 1 56.30 56.73 -18.45
N LEU A 2 55.13 56.97 -19.04
CA LEU A 2 54.16 55.95 -19.49
C LEU A 2 54.88 54.82 -20.24
N THR A 3 54.40 53.58 -20.17
CA THR A 3 53.68 52.90 -21.29
C THR A 3 53.25 51.49 -20.86
N THR A 4 51.96 51.22 -21.03
CA THR A 4 51.19 49.98 -20.92
C THR A 4 51.67 48.91 -21.90
N LEU A 5 51.62 47.62 -21.53
CA LEU A 5 51.19 46.55 -22.46
C LEU A 5 50.85 45.25 -21.70
N ALA A 6 49.62 44.80 -21.92
CA ALA A 6 49.04 43.57 -21.40
C ALA A 6 49.45 42.36 -22.25
N VAL A 7 49.66 41.20 -21.62
CA VAL A 7 49.48 39.88 -22.24
C VAL A 7 48.98 38.92 -21.16
N GLY A 8 47.83 38.30 -21.43
CA GLY A 8 47.20 37.33 -20.55
C GLY A 8 47.84 35.94 -20.61
N ALA A 9 47.70 35.22 -19.50
CA ALA A 9 47.72 33.77 -19.37
C ALA A 9 47.14 33.51 -17.97
N GLY A 10 45.95 32.95 -17.85
CA GLY A 10 45.80 31.50 -17.80
C GLY A 10 45.00 31.17 -16.54
N LEU A 11 43.72 30.88 -16.73
CA LEU A 11 42.85 30.21 -15.78
C LEU A 11 43.51 28.93 -15.27
N VAL A 12 43.65 28.75 -13.95
CA VAL A 12 43.19 27.53 -13.26
C VAL A 12 42.86 27.90 -11.80
N LEU A 13 41.64 28.44 -11.57
CA LEU A 13 41.06 28.34 -10.24
C LEU A 13 40.57 26.90 -10.11
N THR A 14 41.38 26.04 -9.49
CA THR A 14 40.91 24.74 -8.97
C THR A 14 40.01 25.01 -7.76
N GLY A 15 38.82 25.53 -8.04
CA GLY A 15 37.71 25.41 -7.12
C GLY A 15 37.26 23.96 -7.19
N CYS A 16 37.62 23.16 -6.20
CA CYS A 16 36.85 21.98 -5.86
C CYS A 16 35.47 22.49 -5.42
N SER A 17 34.60 22.76 -6.38
CA SER A 17 33.19 22.57 -6.13
C SER A 17 33.09 21.08 -5.86
N SER A 18 33.08 20.70 -4.58
CA SER A 18 32.48 19.43 -4.21
C SER A 18 31.18 19.36 -5.02
N PRO A 19 30.91 18.28 -5.76
CA PRO A 19 29.54 18.05 -6.15
C PRO A 19 28.77 18.20 -4.84
N ALA A 20 27.85 19.17 -4.79
CA ALA A 20 26.77 19.09 -3.84
C ALA A 20 26.33 17.63 -3.94
N PRO A 21 26.26 16.87 -2.83
CA PRO A 21 25.75 15.52 -2.92
C PRO A 21 24.46 15.68 -3.72
N GLU A 22 24.45 15.15 -4.96
CA GLU A 22 23.20 14.94 -5.64
C GLU A 22 22.35 14.28 -4.58
N PRO A 23 21.12 14.78 -4.31
CA PRO A 23 20.28 14.18 -3.30
C PRO A 23 20.34 12.71 -3.62
N THR A 24 21.06 11.99 -2.76
CA THR A 24 21.36 10.60 -3.02
C THR A 24 20.02 10.04 -2.64
N THR A 25 19.15 9.90 -3.63
CA THR A 25 18.16 8.86 -3.69
C THR A 25 18.99 7.57 -3.66
N SER A 26 19.56 7.30 -2.48
CA SER A 26 19.76 5.97 -1.96
C SER A 26 18.49 5.22 -2.30
N PRO A 27 18.59 3.97 -2.76
CA PRO A 27 17.49 3.27 -3.39
C PRO A 27 16.37 3.12 -2.38
N VAL A 28 15.46 4.07 -2.50
CA VAL A 28 14.14 4.09 -1.94
C VAL A 28 13.34 3.10 -2.76
N ASP A 29 12.42 2.38 -2.16
CA ASP A 29 12.01 2.26 -0.75
C ASP A 29 10.66 1.53 -0.87
N GLU A 30 10.01 1.20 0.25
CA GLU A 30 8.64 1.63 0.59
C GLU A 30 7.67 2.18 -0.52
N GLY A 31 7.56 1.61 -1.72
CA GLY A 31 6.93 2.33 -2.86
C GLY A 31 6.21 1.54 -3.95
N LEU A 32 6.09 0.21 -3.87
CA LEU A 32 5.29 -0.57 -4.84
C LEU A 32 3.79 -0.31 -4.67
N SER A 33 3.35 -0.35 -3.42
CA SER A 33 1.99 -0.02 -3.01
C SER A 33 2.00 0.39 -1.54
N LEU A 34 0.87 0.90 -1.06
CA LEU A 34 0.62 1.14 0.36
C LEU A 34 0.62 -0.14 1.20
N SER A 35 0.58 -1.32 0.58
CA SER A 35 0.49 -2.62 1.26
C SER A 35 1.80 -3.43 1.18
N PRO A 36 2.66 -3.40 2.20
CA PRO A 36 3.81 -4.29 2.29
C PRO A 36 3.44 -5.78 2.17
N ALA A 37 2.29 -6.19 2.71
CA ALA A 37 1.82 -7.57 2.57
C ALA A 37 1.55 -7.92 1.10
N SER A 38 0.84 -7.05 0.38
CA SER A 38 0.59 -7.27 -1.05
C SER A 38 1.86 -7.22 -1.87
N ASN A 39 2.83 -6.36 -1.52
CA ASN A 39 4.13 -6.32 -2.19
C ASN A 39 4.87 -7.66 -2.07
N GLN A 40 4.85 -8.29 -0.89
CA GLN A 40 5.42 -9.63 -0.69
C GLN A 40 4.74 -10.70 -1.55
N VAL A 41 3.42 -10.66 -1.63
CA VAL A 41 2.65 -11.63 -2.44
C VAL A 41 2.91 -11.42 -3.93
N TYR A 42 2.93 -10.16 -4.38
CA TYR A 42 3.26 -9.80 -5.76
C TYR A 42 4.64 -10.33 -6.17
N GLU A 43 5.64 -10.16 -5.33
CA GLU A 43 6.98 -10.69 -5.57
C GLU A 43 6.98 -12.22 -5.62
N CYS A 44 6.28 -12.88 -4.71
CA CYS A 44 6.16 -14.34 -4.68
C CYS A 44 5.54 -14.90 -5.98
N LEU A 45 4.44 -14.31 -6.44
CA LEU A 45 3.77 -14.70 -7.69
C LEU A 45 4.65 -14.44 -8.91
N THR A 46 5.34 -13.30 -8.95
CA THR A 46 6.26 -12.95 -10.04
C THR A 46 7.44 -13.94 -10.11
N VAL A 47 8.00 -14.35 -8.97
CA VAL A 47 9.08 -15.36 -8.91
C VAL A 47 8.63 -16.73 -9.41
N ARG A 48 7.35 -17.08 -9.21
CA ARG A 48 6.74 -18.31 -9.76
C ARG A 48 6.45 -18.22 -11.26
N GLY A 49 6.63 -17.05 -11.86
CA GLY A 49 6.48 -16.82 -13.30
C GLY A 49 5.09 -16.36 -13.72
N TRP A 50 4.24 -15.95 -12.77
CA TRP A 50 2.94 -15.37 -13.09
C TRP A 50 3.08 -13.92 -13.56
N ASP A 51 2.36 -13.59 -14.63
CA ASP A 51 2.25 -12.22 -15.11
C ASP A 51 1.11 -11.52 -14.37
N VAL A 52 1.48 -10.88 -13.25
CA VAL A 52 0.59 -10.17 -12.34
C VAL A 52 0.93 -8.68 -12.29
N THR A 53 -0.05 -7.86 -11.94
CA THR A 53 0.11 -6.42 -11.68
C THR A 53 -0.22 -6.12 -10.22
N ILE A 54 0.29 -5.00 -9.72
CA ILE A 54 -0.06 -4.47 -8.40
C ILE A 54 -0.50 -3.02 -8.52
N SER A 55 -1.65 -2.69 -7.93
CA SER A 55 -2.15 -1.32 -7.83
C SER A 55 -1.51 -0.59 -6.65
N TRP A 56 -1.67 0.73 -6.63
CA TRP A 56 -1.07 1.61 -5.62
C TRP A 56 -1.51 1.31 -4.18
N ASP A 57 -2.69 0.73 -3.99
CA ASP A 57 -3.27 0.32 -2.70
C ASP A 57 -3.01 -1.17 -2.39
N GLY A 58 -2.29 -1.88 -3.26
CA GLY A 58 -1.90 -3.27 -3.05
C GLY A 58 -2.86 -4.29 -3.61
N GLY A 59 -3.83 -3.89 -4.43
CA GLY A 59 -4.63 -4.82 -5.22
C GLY A 59 -3.77 -5.58 -6.22
N ILE A 60 -3.76 -6.91 -6.12
CA ILE A 60 -3.05 -7.77 -7.07
C ILE A 60 -4.02 -8.20 -8.16
N GLY A 61 -3.70 -7.83 -9.40
CA GLY A 61 -4.51 -8.12 -10.58
C GLY A 61 -3.79 -9.06 -11.53
N THR A 62 -4.58 -9.75 -12.35
CA THR A 62 -4.09 -10.51 -13.51
C THR A 62 -4.95 -10.11 -14.70
N ASP A 63 -4.35 -10.00 -15.88
CA ASP A 63 -5.17 -9.87 -17.07
C ASP A 63 -5.92 -11.20 -17.28
N SER A 64 -7.23 -11.16 -17.55
CA SER A 64 -8.03 -12.38 -17.70
C SER A 64 -7.54 -13.30 -18.82
N ASP A 65 -6.77 -12.75 -19.75
CA ASP A 65 -6.15 -13.45 -20.86
C ASP A 65 -4.72 -13.95 -20.54
N SER A 66 -4.13 -13.54 -19.40
CA SER A 66 -2.76 -13.92 -19.01
C SER A 66 -2.68 -15.28 -18.32
N ILE A 67 -3.78 -15.76 -17.71
CA ILE A 67 -3.84 -17.08 -17.08
C ILE A 67 -4.68 -18.04 -17.92
N PRO A 68 -4.06 -18.99 -18.63
CA PRO A 68 -4.79 -20.02 -19.34
C PRO A 68 -5.70 -20.82 -18.40
N ALA A 69 -6.91 -21.19 -18.87
CA ALA A 69 -7.88 -21.90 -18.05
C ALA A 69 -7.33 -23.22 -17.46
N GLU A 70 -6.46 -23.91 -18.22
CA GLU A 70 -5.76 -25.12 -17.77
C GLU A 70 -4.75 -24.88 -16.64
N GLN A 71 -4.31 -23.63 -16.43
CA GLN A 71 -3.37 -23.23 -15.39
C GLN A 71 -4.06 -22.57 -14.19
N MET A 72 -5.37 -22.31 -14.25
CA MET A 72 -6.11 -21.60 -13.19
C MET A 72 -6.01 -22.28 -11.82
N GLU A 73 -6.07 -23.61 -11.75
CA GLU A 73 -5.93 -24.32 -10.48
C GLU A 73 -4.50 -24.27 -9.93
N LEU A 74 -3.49 -24.23 -10.80
CA LEU A 74 -2.10 -24.03 -10.39
C LEU A 74 -1.89 -22.60 -9.89
N TYR A 75 -2.44 -21.60 -10.58
CA TYR A 75 -2.39 -20.20 -10.14
C TYR A 75 -3.03 -20.02 -8.77
N LYS A 76 -4.21 -20.62 -8.53
CA LYS A 76 -4.86 -20.58 -7.21
C LYS A 76 -3.98 -21.19 -6.13
N ALA A 77 -3.42 -22.38 -6.37
CA ALA A 77 -2.54 -23.04 -5.40
C ALA A 77 -1.29 -22.19 -5.10
N ASP A 78 -0.67 -21.61 -6.13
CA ASP A 78 0.48 -20.71 -5.97
C ASP A 78 0.11 -19.43 -5.23
N SER A 79 -1.05 -18.83 -5.53
CA SER A 79 -1.58 -17.66 -4.84
C SER A 79 -1.85 -17.97 -3.37
N ASP A 80 -2.51 -19.09 -3.06
CA ASP A 80 -2.77 -19.53 -1.69
C ASP A 80 -1.46 -19.72 -0.92
N GLU A 81 -0.44 -20.33 -1.53
CA GLU A 81 0.89 -20.49 -0.93
C GLU A 81 1.60 -19.15 -0.72
N CYS A 82 1.47 -18.20 -1.65
CA CYS A 82 2.04 -16.86 -1.51
C CYS A 82 1.34 -16.02 -0.42
N TRP A 83 0.03 -16.19 -0.24
CA TRP A 83 -0.75 -15.53 0.81
C TRP A 83 -0.62 -16.21 2.18
N ALA A 84 -0.23 -17.48 2.24
CA ALA A 84 -0.21 -18.26 3.48
C ALA A 84 0.54 -17.57 4.65
N PRO A 85 1.74 -16.98 4.47
CA PRO A 85 2.43 -16.29 5.57
C PRO A 85 1.66 -15.07 6.09
N ILE A 86 1.05 -14.29 5.20
CA ILE A 86 0.24 -13.11 5.55
C ILE A 86 -1.02 -13.54 6.29
N ASN A 87 -1.69 -14.59 5.78
CA ASN A 87 -2.89 -15.14 6.40
C ASN A 87 -2.57 -15.70 7.80
N GLU A 88 -1.46 -16.42 7.96
CA GLU A 88 -1.02 -16.93 9.25
C GLU A 88 -0.72 -15.80 10.25
N ALA A 89 -0.07 -14.72 9.79
CA ALA A 89 0.18 -13.54 10.62
C ALA A 89 -1.13 -12.86 11.07
N SER A 90 -2.11 -12.71 10.16
CA SER A 90 -3.43 -12.14 10.48
C SER A 90 -4.22 -13.01 11.46
N LEU A 91 -4.19 -14.34 11.28
CA LEU A 91 -4.87 -15.31 12.15
C LEU A 91 -4.32 -15.35 13.58
N ASN A 92 -3.03 -15.04 13.74
CA ASN A 92 -2.34 -15.06 15.02
C ASN A 92 -2.07 -13.64 15.57
N MET A 93 -2.75 -12.62 15.03
CA MET A 93 -2.62 -11.25 15.50
C MET A 93 -2.94 -11.17 17.00
N PRO A 94 -2.07 -10.54 17.83
CA PRO A 94 -2.35 -10.31 19.24
C PRO A 94 -3.67 -9.56 19.46
N VAL A 95 -4.41 -9.92 20.51
CA VAL A 95 -5.69 -9.24 20.84
C VAL A 95 -5.51 -7.73 20.99
N SER A 96 -4.40 -7.26 21.59
CA SER A 96 -4.10 -5.83 21.71
C SER A 96 -3.96 -5.10 20.37
N ASP A 97 -3.49 -5.80 19.35
CA ASP A 97 -3.33 -5.22 18.01
C ASP A 97 -4.68 -5.21 17.30
N ILE A 98 -5.53 -6.22 17.54
CA ILE A 98 -6.92 -6.23 17.07
C ILE A 98 -7.75 -5.11 17.73
N GLU A 99 -7.56 -4.85 19.03
CA GLU A 99 -8.16 -3.70 19.74
C GLU A 99 -7.74 -2.37 19.08
N THR A 100 -6.46 -2.24 18.73
CA THR A 100 -5.94 -1.06 18.02
C THR A 100 -6.58 -0.91 16.65
N VAL A 101 -6.71 -2.01 15.91
CA VAL A 101 -7.38 -2.04 14.61
C VAL A 101 -8.85 -1.63 14.74
N TYR A 102 -9.57 -2.09 15.77
CA TYR A 102 -10.96 -1.68 15.98
C TYR A 102 -11.09 -0.17 16.17
N LEU A 103 -10.20 0.45 16.95
CA LEU A 103 -10.19 1.90 17.12
C LEU A 103 -9.90 2.65 15.81
N GLN A 104 -8.98 2.13 15.00
CA GLN A 104 -8.69 2.70 13.67
C GLN A 104 -9.91 2.60 12.76
N GLU A 105 -10.64 1.49 12.77
CA GLU A 105 -11.88 1.35 11.98
C GLU A 105 -12.96 2.37 12.39
N LEU A 106 -13.09 2.64 13.70
CA LEU A 106 -14.02 3.67 14.18
C LEU A 106 -13.60 5.07 13.71
N GLU A 107 -12.30 5.40 13.79
CA GLU A 107 -11.76 6.66 13.28
C GLU A 107 -11.96 6.81 11.77
N THR A 108 -11.71 5.75 11.00
CA THR A 108 -11.95 5.72 9.56
C THR A 108 -13.44 5.92 9.26
N ARG A 109 -14.35 5.27 10.01
CA ARG A 109 -15.80 5.45 9.84
C ARG A 109 -16.21 6.89 10.09
N ASP A 110 -15.75 7.49 11.19
CA ASP A 110 -16.09 8.88 11.52
C ASP A 110 -15.59 9.84 10.42
N CYS A 111 -14.38 9.63 9.90
CA CYS A 111 -13.88 10.39 8.75
C CYS A 111 -14.75 10.23 7.50
N LEU A 112 -15.19 9.01 7.18
CA LEU A 112 -16.06 8.75 6.03
C LEU A 112 -17.41 9.47 6.18
N ILE A 113 -18.00 9.49 7.39
CA ILE A 113 -19.22 10.26 7.68
C ILE A 113 -18.98 11.76 7.44
N GLU A 114 -17.88 12.32 7.94
CA GLU A 114 -17.52 13.72 7.72
C GLU A 114 -17.33 14.06 6.24
N LEU A 115 -16.86 13.09 5.45
CA LEU A 115 -16.68 13.19 4.00
C LEU A 115 -18.01 13.05 3.21
N GLY A 116 -19.11 12.72 3.90
CA GLY A 116 -20.47 12.65 3.36
C GLY A 116 -20.97 11.23 3.03
N PHE A 117 -20.32 10.19 3.55
CA PHE A 117 -20.81 8.81 3.47
C PHE A 117 -21.72 8.51 4.66
N ASP A 118 -23.02 8.78 4.50
CA ASP A 118 -24.01 8.70 5.58
C ASP A 118 -24.67 7.31 5.73
N ASP A 119 -24.38 6.37 4.82
CA ASP A 119 -25.00 5.02 4.75
C ASP A 119 -24.08 3.90 5.23
N LEU A 120 -23.22 4.19 6.20
CA LEU A 120 -22.31 3.22 6.81
C LEU A 120 -23.01 2.40 7.90
N ASP A 121 -22.95 1.08 7.78
CA ASP A 121 -23.43 0.16 8.81
C ASP A 121 -22.81 0.49 10.18
N GLU A 122 -23.58 0.22 11.24
CA GLU A 122 -23.11 0.39 12.61
C GLU A 122 -22.03 -0.65 12.93
N PRO A 123 -20.89 -0.27 13.53
CA PRO A 123 -19.86 -1.22 13.92
C PRO A 123 -20.40 -2.23 14.94
N PRO A 124 -19.91 -3.47 14.93
CA PRO A 124 -20.17 -4.42 16.02
C PRO A 124 -19.55 -3.91 17.32
N SER A 125 -19.87 -4.56 18.44
CA SER A 125 -19.13 -4.31 19.68
C SER A 125 -17.65 -4.71 19.53
N GLU A 126 -16.76 -4.09 20.29
CA GLU A 126 -15.31 -4.42 20.29
C GLU A 126 -15.05 -5.93 20.48
N GLN A 127 -15.74 -6.57 21.43
CA GLN A 127 -15.57 -8.00 21.66
C GLN A 127 -16.04 -8.84 20.46
N GLU A 128 -17.15 -8.46 19.82
CA GLU A 128 -17.63 -9.14 18.62
C GLU A 128 -16.70 -8.93 17.42
N PHE A 129 -16.08 -7.74 17.31
CA PHE A 129 -15.02 -7.48 16.35
C PHE A 129 -13.82 -8.40 16.58
N ILE A 130 -13.31 -8.47 17.82
CA ILE A 130 -12.19 -9.34 18.20
C ILE A 130 -12.50 -10.81 17.89
N ASP A 131 -13.68 -11.28 18.27
CA ASP A 131 -14.09 -12.68 18.09
C ASP A 131 -14.22 -13.07 16.61
N SER A 132 -14.63 -12.12 15.76
CA SER A 132 -14.80 -12.33 14.32
C SER A 132 -13.54 -12.02 13.50
N PHE A 133 -12.56 -11.33 14.08
CA PHE A 133 -11.39 -10.83 13.36
C PHE A 133 -10.61 -11.94 12.64
N PRO A 134 -10.35 -13.14 13.19
CA PRO A 134 -9.63 -14.18 12.45
C PRO A 134 -10.38 -14.75 11.22
N GLY A 135 -11.65 -14.38 11.00
CA GLY A 135 -12.51 -14.92 9.94
C GLY A 135 -12.54 -14.13 8.64
N ALA A 136 -13.11 -14.76 7.60
CA ALA A 136 -13.55 -14.09 6.37
C ALA A 136 -14.93 -13.47 6.63
N GLY A 137 -14.98 -12.20 6.98
CA GLY A 137 -16.23 -11.52 7.36
C GLY A 137 -16.10 -10.53 8.51
N ARG A 138 -14.87 -10.18 8.93
CA ARG A 138 -14.63 -9.06 9.84
C ARG A 138 -15.23 -7.79 9.26
N TRP A 139 -15.83 -6.99 10.13
CA TRP A 139 -16.37 -5.69 9.75
C TRP A 139 -15.23 -4.75 9.31
N SER A 140 -15.49 -3.87 8.35
CA SER A 140 -14.60 -2.76 8.00
C SER A 140 -15.41 -1.54 7.63
N ALA A 141 -14.93 -0.34 7.98
CA ALA A 141 -15.60 0.92 7.68
C ALA A 141 -15.77 1.11 6.16
N TYR A 142 -14.78 0.69 5.37
CA TYR A 142 -14.82 0.81 3.91
C TYR A 142 -15.76 -0.20 3.23
N SER A 143 -16.05 -1.35 3.85
CA SER A 143 -17.02 -2.33 3.34
C SER A 143 -18.41 -2.17 3.94
N ALA A 144 -18.58 -1.27 4.92
CA ALA A 144 -19.85 -0.99 5.61
C ALA A 144 -20.83 -0.14 4.78
N SER A 145 -20.47 0.30 3.57
CA SER A 145 -21.36 1.01 2.64
C SER A 145 -21.15 0.57 1.19
N ALA A 146 -22.26 0.38 0.47
CA ALA A 146 -22.24 0.16 -0.97
C ALA A 146 -21.76 1.38 -1.75
N GLY A 147 -21.94 2.60 -1.21
CA GLY A 147 -21.45 3.85 -1.78
C GLY A 147 -19.92 3.95 -1.78
N VAL A 148 -19.27 3.28 -0.82
CA VAL A 148 -17.81 3.21 -0.74
C VAL A 148 -17.24 2.13 -1.67
N MET A 149 -17.83 0.93 -1.67
CA MET A 149 -17.33 -0.26 -2.40
C MET A 149 -17.52 -0.24 -3.94
N GLY A 150 -18.08 0.82 -4.51
CA GLY A 150 -18.40 0.90 -5.95
C GLY A 150 -17.85 2.14 -6.66
N MET A 151 -16.96 2.89 -6.02
CA MET A 151 -16.47 4.15 -6.59
C MET A 151 -15.37 3.94 -7.64
N PRO A 152 -15.25 4.85 -8.63
CA PRO A 152 -14.14 4.81 -9.57
C PRO A 152 -12.78 4.97 -8.87
N ASP A 153 -11.72 4.36 -9.41
CA ASP A 153 -10.34 4.39 -8.86
C ASP A 153 -9.86 5.79 -8.45
N SER A 154 -10.16 6.82 -9.24
CA SER A 154 -9.74 8.19 -8.94
C SER A 154 -10.41 8.71 -7.66
N LYS A 155 -11.69 8.36 -7.44
CA LYS A 155 -12.42 8.71 -6.23
C LYS A 155 -12.00 7.82 -5.07
N TRP A 156 -11.72 6.53 -5.33
CA TRP A 156 -11.19 5.59 -4.34
C TRP A 156 -9.90 6.10 -3.71
N ARG A 157 -8.97 6.56 -4.55
CA ARG A 157 -7.72 7.18 -4.10
C ARG A 157 -7.95 8.44 -3.30
N GLU A 158 -8.77 9.37 -3.80
CA GLU A 158 -9.07 10.62 -3.09
C GLU A 158 -9.65 10.35 -1.69
N VAL A 159 -10.56 9.38 -1.58
CA VAL A 159 -11.18 9.01 -0.31
C VAL A 159 -10.18 8.34 0.63
N ASN A 160 -9.31 7.44 0.14
CA ASN A 160 -8.25 6.83 0.95
C ASN A 160 -7.16 7.82 1.38
N GLU A 161 -6.88 8.86 0.59
CA GLU A 161 -5.96 9.94 0.97
C GLU A 161 -6.57 10.84 2.05
N ALA A 162 -7.89 11.03 2.05
CA ALA A 162 -8.61 11.83 3.05
C ALA A 162 -8.91 11.04 4.35
N CYS A 163 -9.31 9.78 4.21
CA CYS A 163 -9.71 8.88 5.29
C CYS A 163 -8.93 7.57 5.18
N PRO A 164 -7.68 7.52 5.67
CA PRO A 164 -6.85 6.32 5.54
C PRO A 164 -7.54 5.07 6.08
N GLN A 165 -7.39 3.96 5.35
CA GLN A 165 -7.82 2.66 5.84
C GLN A 165 -6.95 2.20 7.02
N PRO A 166 -7.48 1.39 7.93
CA PRO A 166 -6.71 0.84 9.04
C PRO A 166 -5.52 -0.02 8.60
N ALA A 167 -4.55 -0.20 9.51
CA ALA A 167 -3.27 -0.86 9.21
C ALA A 167 -3.44 -2.30 8.67
N TRP A 168 -4.48 -3.00 9.11
CA TRP A 168 -4.75 -4.36 8.67
C TRP A 168 -5.17 -4.46 7.19
N SER A 169 -5.75 -3.40 6.60
CA SER A 169 -6.08 -3.38 5.17
C SER A 169 -4.84 -3.45 4.28
N PHE A 170 -3.68 -3.07 4.81
CA PHE A 170 -2.43 -2.95 4.06
C PHE A 170 -1.31 -3.86 4.56
N GLY A 171 -1.52 -4.75 5.53
CA GLY A 171 -0.39 -5.58 5.97
C GLY A 171 0.60 -4.89 6.90
N THR A 172 0.23 -3.78 7.54
CA THR A 172 1.18 -2.93 8.29
C THR A 172 1.08 -3.08 9.82
N TRP A 173 0.57 -4.24 10.30
CA TRP A 173 0.36 -4.55 11.71
C TRP A 173 1.61 -5.07 12.43
#